data_AF-I9EKP8-F1
#
_entry.id   AF-I9EKP8-F1
#
_cell.length_a   1.000
_cell.length_b   1.000
_cell.length_c   1.000
_cell.angle_alpha   90.00
_cell.angle_beta   90.00
_cell.angle_gamma   90.00
#
_symmetry.space_group_name_H-M   'P 1'
#
loop_
_entity.id
_entity.type
_entity.pdbx_description
1 polymer ?
#
loop_
_entity_poly.entity_id
_entity_poly.type
_entity_poly.pdbx_seq_one_letter_code
_entity_poly.pdbx_strand_id
1 'polypeptide(L)'
;MEIVTKFNPGDVVWTMYDNKPHQFRIAKIEVSARPSYRDDGSLNPSPVMTEVYIEEKNVLARNNPMTIHHQWYNCYATKDELIKKIMEE
;
A
#
# COMPACT_ATOMS: atom_id res chain seq x y z
N MET A 1 19.93 0.29 -6.88
CA MET A 1 18.56 0.10 -7.38
C MET A 1 17.74 1.24 -6.80
N GLU A 2 17.17 2.08 -7.65
CA GLU A 2 16.24 3.13 -7.21
C GLU A 2 14.84 2.52 -7.19
N ILE A 3 14.12 2.68 -6.07
CA ILE A 3 12.74 2.19 -5.94
C ILE A 3 11.82 3.38 -6.20
N VAL A 4 11.10 3.31 -7.31
CA VAL A 4 10.06 4.29 -7.66
C VAL A 4 8.72 3.77 -7.17
N THR A 5 8.08 4.53 -6.30
CA THR A 5 6.75 4.22 -5.72
C THR A 5 5.68 5.06 -6.41
N LYS A 6 4.43 4.59 -6.42
CA LYS A 6 3.31 5.31 -7.05
C LYS A 6 2.99 6.62 -6.32
N PHE A 7 3.11 6.61 -4.99
CA PHE A 7 2.95 7.77 -4.11
C PHE A 7 4.12 7.85 -3.14
N ASN A 8 4.22 8.96 -2.40
CA ASN A 8 5.28 9.23 -1.45
C ASN A 8 4.74 9.41 -0.02
N PRO A 9 5.58 9.23 1.02
CA PRO A 9 5.23 9.65 2.36
C PRO A 9 4.79 11.12 2.40
N GLY A 10 3.66 11.39 3.06
CA GLY A 10 3.03 12.71 3.11
C GLY A 10 1.88 12.90 2.13
N ASP A 11 1.81 12.11 1.05
CA ASP A 11 0.70 12.17 0.10
C ASP A 11 -0.60 11.71 0.76
N VAL A 12 -1.70 12.35 0.34
CA VAL A 12 -3.05 12.00 0.77
C VAL A 12 -3.72 11.21 -0.34
N VAL A 13 -4.13 9.99 -0.03
CA VAL A 13 -4.66 9.03 -1.00
C VAL A 13 -5.98 8.44 -0.51
N TRP A 14 -6.69 7.77 -1.42
CA TRP A 14 -7.97 7.11 -1.20
C TRP A 14 -7.83 5.60 -1.38
N THR A 15 -8.46 4.83 -0.50
CA THR A 15 -8.54 3.37 -0.55
C THR A 15 -9.91 2.90 -0.06
N MET A 16 -10.23 1.62 -0.24
CA MET A 16 -11.33 1.00 0.50
C MET A 16 -10.82 0.48 1.84
N TYR A 17 -11.46 0.91 2.92
CA TYR A 17 -11.21 0.38 4.26
C TYR A 17 -12.55 0.17 4.95
N ASP A 18 -12.78 -1.04 5.48
CA ASP A 18 -14.06 -1.41 6.10
C ASP A 18 -15.27 -1.15 5.17
N ASN A 19 -15.15 -1.56 3.91
CA ASN A 19 -16.16 -1.38 2.85
C ASN A 19 -16.60 0.08 2.62
N LYS A 20 -15.76 1.06 2.99
CA LYS A 20 -16.03 2.47 2.77
C LYS A 20 -14.82 3.15 2.10
N PRO A 21 -15.06 4.12 1.21
CA PRO A 21 -14.01 5.01 0.75
C PRO A 21 -13.37 5.71 1.94
N HIS A 22 -12.08 5.50 2.10
CA HIS A 22 -11.29 6.00 3.21
C HIS A 22 -10.14 6.85 2.66
N GLN A 23 -9.99 8.04 3.20
CA GLN A 23 -8.89 8.95 2.89
C GLN A 23 -7.86 8.86 4.01
N PHE A 24 -6.59 8.72 3.65
CA PHE A 24 -5.50 8.75 4.63
C PHE A 24 -4.26 9.41 4.07
N ARG A 25 -3.37 9.83 4.98
CA ARG A 25 -2.03 10.31 4.64
C ARG A 25 -1.03 9.18 4.80
N ILE A 26 -0.21 8.95 3.78
CA ILE A 26 0.85 7.95 3.84
C ILE A 26 1.89 8.40 4.88
N ALA A 27 2.01 7.66 5.98
CA ALA A 27 3.03 7.93 6.99
C ALA A 27 4.39 7.39 6.53
N LYS A 28 4.40 6.16 6.01
CA LYS A 28 5.59 5.42 5.58
C LYS A 28 5.24 4.50 4.42
N ILE A 29 6.26 4.11 3.66
CA ILE A 29 6.14 3.08 2.62
C ILE A 29 7.11 1.96 2.99
N GLU A 30 6.59 0.74 3.03
CA GLU A 30 7.38 -0.45 3.23
C GLU A 30 7.50 -1.20 1.90
N VAL A 31 8.73 -1.44 1.47
CA VAL A 31 9.03 -2.25 0.29
C VAL A 31 9.78 -3.49 0.73
N SER A 32 9.27 -4.67 0.39
CA SER A 32 9.95 -5.93 0.65
C SER A 32 10.20 -6.71 -0.64
N ALA A 33 11.44 -7.20 -0.78
CA ALA A 33 11.88 -8.04 -1.88
C ALA A 33 12.05 -9.46 -1.37
N ARG A 34 11.38 -10.43 -2.01
CA ARG A 34 11.52 -11.84 -1.67
C ARG A 34 12.06 -12.63 -2.87
N PRO A 35 12.94 -13.62 -2.64
CA PRO A 35 13.33 -14.57 -3.67
C PRO A 35 12.07 -15.22 -4.25
N SER A 36 12.02 -15.39 -5.56
CA SER A 36 11.01 -16.20 -6.22
C SER A 36 11.70 -17.30 -7.01
N TYR A 37 11.08 -18.47 -7.02
CA TYR A 37 11.62 -19.66 -7.67
C TYR A 37 10.69 -20.06 -8.81
N ARG A 38 11.27 -20.59 -9.88
CA ARG A 38 10.52 -21.23 -10.97
C ARG A 38 10.07 -22.63 -10.55
N ASP A 39 9.19 -23.22 -11.35
CA ASP A 39 8.69 -24.58 -11.14
C ASP A 39 9.82 -25.64 -11.12
N ASP A 40 10.94 -25.37 -11.81
CA ASP A 40 12.14 -26.22 -11.82
C ASP A 40 13.07 -26.01 -10.61
N GLY A 41 12.69 -25.15 -9.65
CA GLY A 41 13.48 -24.83 -8.46
C GLY A 41 14.61 -23.82 -8.69
N SER A 42 14.82 -23.33 -9.92
CA SER A 42 15.80 -22.28 -10.19
C SER A 42 15.32 -20.92 -9.67
N LEU A 43 16.28 -20.07 -9.24
CA LEU A 43 15.98 -18.71 -8.80
C LEU A 43 15.55 -17.86 -10.00
N ASN A 44 14.44 -17.13 -9.87
CA ASN A 44 14.07 -16.10 -10.85
C ASN A 44 15.06 -14.93 -10.79
N PRO A 45 15.47 -14.37 -11.94
CA PRO A 45 16.34 -13.20 -12.00
C PRO A 45 15.77 -11.98 -11.28
N SER A 46 14.43 -11.88 -11.25
CA SER A 46 13.71 -10.77 -10.65
C SER A 46 13.03 -11.23 -9.35
N PRO A 47 13.35 -10.62 -8.19
CA PRO A 47 12.65 -10.91 -6.96
C PRO A 47 11.20 -10.45 -7.03
N VAL A 48 10.33 -11.05 -6.22
CA VAL A 48 8.97 -10.55 -6.03
C VAL A 48 9.05 -9.34 -5.11
N MET A 49 8.63 -8.19 -5.63
CA MET A 49 8.53 -6.95 -4.88
C MET A 49 7.11 -6.77 -4.34
N THR A 50 7.02 -6.31 -3.11
CA THR A 50 5.76 -5.91 -2.45
C THR A 50 5.93 -4.51 -1.90
N GLU A 51 4.92 -3.67 -2.10
CA GLU A 51 4.89 -2.28 -1.65
C GLU A 51 3.60 -2.06 -0.85
N VAL A 52 3.75 -1.52 0.36
CA VAL A 52 2.64 -1.28 1.28
C VAL A 52 2.73 0.15 1.81
N TYR A 53 1.60 0.84 1.82
CA TYR A 53 1.45 2.15 2.43
C TYR A 53 0.95 2.03 3.86
N ILE A 54 1.63 2.72 4.77
CA ILE A 54 1.33 2.68 6.19
C ILE A 54 0.55 3.93 6.57
N GLU A 55 -0.61 3.71 7.17
CA GLU A 55 -1.38 4.73 7.88
C GLU A 55 -1.11 4.59 9.38
N GLU A 56 -0.77 5.69 10.06
CA GLU A 56 -0.63 5.72 11.52
C GLU A 56 -1.87 6.35 12.16
N LYS A 57 -2.62 5.59 12.97
CA LYS A 57 -3.74 6.10 13.76
C LYS A 57 -3.33 6.24 15.23
N ASN A 58 -3.35 7.47 15.74
CA ASN A 58 -3.11 7.72 17.16
C ASN A 58 -4.36 7.37 17.96
N VAL A 59 -4.26 6.36 18.82
CA VAL A 59 -5.33 6.02 19.78
C VAL A 59 -5.03 6.72 21.10
N LEU A 60 -6.03 7.40 21.67
CA LEU A 60 -5.92 8.26 22.86
C LEU A 60 -5.40 7.54 24.13
N ALA A 61 -5.33 6.20 24.13
CA ALA A 61 -4.84 5.42 25.26
C ALA A 61 -3.39 4.93 25.01
N ARG A 62 -2.42 5.61 25.64
CA ARG A 62 -0.99 5.26 25.71
C ARG A 62 -0.32 4.97 24.36
N ASN A 63 0.03 6.03 23.63
CA ASN A 63 1.20 6.19 22.73
C ASN A 63 1.59 5.08 21.73
N ASN A 64 0.79 4.04 21.52
CA ASN A 64 1.04 3.06 20.48
C ASN A 64 0.24 3.48 19.24
N PRO A 65 0.88 4.08 18.22
CA PRO A 65 0.19 4.29 16.95
C PRO A 65 -0.25 2.93 16.41
N MET A 66 -1.54 2.78 16.14
CA MET A 66 -2.03 1.64 15.37
C MET A 66 -1.59 1.84 13.92
N THR A 67 -0.84 0.88 13.39
CA THR A 67 -0.45 0.88 11.97
C THR A 67 -1.48 0.09 11.17
N ILE A 68 -1.97 0.70 10.09
CA ILE A 68 -2.82 0.03 9.10
C ILE A 68 -2.05 -0.05 7.80
N HIS A 69 -2.09 -1.23 7.20
CA HIS A 69 -1.32 -1.59 6.01
C HIS A 69 -2.26 -1.59 4.81
N HIS A 70 -1.99 -0.73 3.83
CA HIS A 70 -2.75 -0.62 2.60
C HIS A 70 -1.89 -1.06 1.41
N GLN A 71 -2.39 -1.99 0.60
CA GLN A 71 -1.68 -2.41 -0.62
C GLN A 71 -1.58 -1.23 -1.60
N TRP A 72 -0.40 -1.00 -2.18
CA TRP A 72 -0.15 0.15 -3.06
C TRP A 72 -1.13 0.22 -4.24
N TYR A 73 -1.47 -0.94 -4.81
CA TYR A 73 -2.34 -1.06 -5.98
C TYR A 73 -3.81 -0.76 -5.66
N ASN A 74 -4.20 -0.76 -4.38
CA ASN A 74 -5.54 -0.39 -3.92
C ASN A 74 -5.67 1.09 -3.54
N CYS A 75 -4.60 1.87 -3.68
CA CYS A 75 -4.58 3.29 -3.33
C CYS A 75 -4.65 4.18 -4.57
N TYR A 76 -5.43 5.25 -4.49
CA TYR A 76 -5.76 6.16 -5.59
C TYR A 76 -5.57 7.62 -5.19
N ALA A 77 -5.27 8.50 -6.16
CA ALA A 77 -5.03 9.90 -5.87
C ALA A 77 -6.33 10.61 -5.48
N THR A 78 -7.46 10.18 -6.08
CA THR A 78 -8.77 10.78 -5.85
C THR A 78 -9.83 9.74 -5.47
N LYS A 79 -10.90 10.21 -4.82
CA LYS A 79 -12.06 9.38 -4.51
C LYS A 79 -12.76 8.88 -5.79
N ASP A 80 -12.79 9.70 -6.84
CA ASP A 80 -13.46 9.35 -8.10
C ASP A 80 -12.72 8.22 -8.83
N GLU A 81 -11.38 8.24 -8.82
CA GLU A 81 -10.56 7.13 -9.34
C GLU A 81 -10.86 5.82 -8.61
N LEU A 82 -10.96 5.88 -7.27
CA LEU A 82 -11.31 4.72 -6.46
C LEU A 82 -12.71 4.18 -6.82
N ILE A 83 -13.72 5.05 -6.85
CA ILE A 83 -15.11 4.66 -7.17
C ILE A 83 -15.19 4.05 -8.57
N LYS A 84 -14.55 4.70 -9.55
CA LYS A 84 -14.52 4.20 -10.92
C LYS A 84 -13.96 2.79 -10.99
N LYS A 85 -12.88 2.50 -10.24
CA LYS A 85 -12.29 1.17 -10.21
C LYS A 85 -13.18 0.11 -9.58
N ILE A 86 -13.88 0.44 -8.50
CA ILE A 86 -14.85 -0.47 -7.87
C ILE A 86 -16.03 -0.78 -8.80
N MET A 87 -16.44 0.17 -9.65
CA MET A 87 -17.54 -0.02 -10.60
C MET A 87 -17.13 -0.79 -11.87
N GLU A 88 -15.84 -0.88 -12.15
CA GLU A 88 -15.28 -1.61 -13.31
C GLU A 88 -14.98 -3.09 -13.00
N GLU A 89 -14.90 -3.45 -11.71
CA GLU A 89 -14.73 -4.83 -11.21
C GLU A 89 -16.06 -5.55 -11.00
#